data_AF-A0AAD3DKE8-F1
#
_entry.id   AF-A0AAD3DKE8-F1
#
_cell.length_a   1.000
_cell.length_b   1.000
_cell.length_c   1.000
_cell.angle_alpha   90.00
_cell.angle_beta   90.00
_cell.angle_gamma   90.00
#
_symmetry.space_group_name_H-M   'P 1'
#
loop_
_entity.id
_entity.type
_entity.pdbx_description
1 polymer ?
#
loop_
_entity_poly.entity_id
_entity_poly.type
_entity_poly.pdbx_seq_one_letter_code
_entity_poly.pdbx_strand_id
1 'polypeptide(L)'
;MRATLPLIFLLHVVLALSGSDFEERLIGWQGETYTHSHGPPDEWALTLDEPEGVPWVETVSWSPRVFVYHNFLSSAECRHIKRVAAPMMKQSSVVGQNGSSVLDTYRTSYGTFVKRRHDPVIERVLRRVAAWTKTPVENQEDLQVLRYGVGQKYGAHTDSLIDDSPRMATVLLYLHDTEEGGETAFTSPAASWLDPQLEERLGPFSECARGHVAFRPKKGDALMFWSIKPDGTHDPLSMHTGCPVVRGVKWTATSWVHTMPYNYEDYLKQGNPGKGGRGSGGDEEREGEPGACEDFHSQCSTWASSGECSKNPTYMNANCGRACRRCEPCDADQLSGTERLACINRNRKKLGFLVYDTTELEW
;
A
#
# COMPACT_ATOMS: atom_id res chain seq x y z
N MET A 1 -46.18 -31.89 53.63
CA MET A 1 -45.03 -30.98 53.44
C MET A 1 -44.18 -31.49 52.29
N ARG A 2 -44.31 -30.87 51.11
CA ARG A 2 -43.30 -30.66 50.05
C ARG A 2 -44.04 -30.29 48.75
N ALA A 3 -43.85 -29.02 48.41
CA ALA A 3 -43.98 -28.28 47.14
C ALA A 3 -44.86 -28.81 46.01
N THR A 4 -45.95 -28.08 45.77
CA THR A 4 -46.66 -27.94 44.49
C THR A 4 -46.15 -26.69 43.75
N LEU A 5 -45.84 -26.82 42.45
CA LEU A 5 -45.81 -25.67 41.51
C LEU A 5 -47.24 -25.11 41.34
N PRO A 6 -47.40 -23.82 40.99
CA PRO A 6 -47.83 -23.56 39.60
C PRO A 6 -47.29 -22.26 38.95
N LEU A 7 -47.29 -22.29 37.61
CA LEU A 7 -47.22 -21.18 36.66
C LEU A 7 -48.09 -19.97 37.07
N ILE A 8 -47.50 -18.78 37.16
CA ILE A 8 -48.21 -17.49 37.07
C ILE A 8 -47.34 -16.47 36.31
N PHE A 9 -47.87 -16.08 35.14
CA PHE A 9 -47.81 -14.77 34.47
C PHE A 9 -46.49 -14.17 33.94
N LEU A 10 -46.36 -14.32 32.61
CA LEU A 10 -46.11 -13.23 31.67
C LEU A 10 -46.68 -11.87 32.14
N LEU A 11 -45.82 -10.92 32.50
CA LEU A 11 -45.89 -9.49 32.16
C LEU A 11 -44.66 -8.81 32.78
N HIS A 12 -44.18 -7.72 32.18
CA HIS A 12 -42.85 -7.06 32.36
C HIS A 12 -41.80 -7.82 31.54
N VAL A 13 -41.48 -7.47 30.30
CA VAL A 13 -41.10 -6.13 29.83
C VAL A 13 -41.31 -6.09 28.31
N VAL A 14 -42.33 -5.38 27.84
CA VAL A 14 -42.35 -4.79 26.49
C VAL A 14 -43.06 -3.44 26.61
N LEU A 15 -42.53 -2.46 25.86
CA LEU A 15 -42.88 -1.03 25.73
C LEU A 15 -42.24 -0.11 26.79
N ALA A 16 -41.45 0.90 26.45
CA ALA A 16 -41.10 1.45 25.13
C ALA A 16 -39.94 2.46 25.29
N LEU A 17 -39.46 2.93 24.13
CA LEU A 17 -38.60 4.09 23.86
C LEU A 17 -37.10 3.75 23.77
N SER A 18 -36.62 3.32 22.60
CA SER A 18 -36.24 4.15 21.44
C SER A 18 -35.00 5.02 21.73
N GLY A 19 -33.84 4.54 21.26
CA GLY A 19 -32.57 5.26 21.33
C GLY A 19 -31.46 4.39 20.76
N SER A 20 -31.21 4.56 19.47
CA SER A 20 -30.02 4.12 18.74
C SER A 20 -28.75 4.65 19.40
N ASP A 21 -27.87 3.77 19.92
CA ASP A 21 -26.57 4.18 20.48
C ASP A 21 -25.41 3.25 20.08
N PHE A 22 -25.56 2.48 19.00
CA PHE A 22 -24.48 1.68 18.42
C PHE A 22 -23.92 2.22 17.10
N GLU A 23 -24.42 3.36 16.61
CA GLU A 23 -24.00 3.96 15.33
C GLU A 23 -22.78 4.90 15.40
N GLU A 24 -22.20 5.20 16.58
CA GLU A 24 -21.27 6.34 16.73
C GLU A 24 -19.79 6.00 16.98
N ARG A 25 -19.18 5.00 16.31
CA ARG A 25 -17.74 4.72 16.53
C ARG A 25 -16.83 4.61 15.31
N LEU A 26 -17.31 4.89 14.10
CA LEU A 26 -16.44 4.85 12.91
C LEU A 26 -16.31 6.24 12.27
N ILE A 27 -15.09 6.78 12.25
CA ILE A 27 -14.77 7.99 11.49
C ILE A 27 -15.11 7.77 10.02
N GLY A 28 -15.70 8.80 9.43
CA GLY A 28 -16.28 8.77 8.10
C GLY A 28 -17.80 8.77 8.15
N TRP A 29 -18.46 8.29 9.22
CA TRP A 29 -19.93 8.13 9.36
C TRP A 29 -20.76 9.42 9.30
N GLN A 30 -20.19 10.59 9.64
CA GLN A 30 -20.86 11.90 9.52
C GLN A 30 -19.99 13.00 8.85
N GLY A 31 -18.89 12.63 8.17
CA GLY A 31 -18.02 13.63 7.51
C GLY A 31 -17.14 14.46 8.46
N GLU A 32 -16.79 13.93 9.63
CA GLU A 32 -15.93 14.62 10.60
C GLU A 32 -14.51 14.86 10.04
N THR A 33 -14.04 16.10 10.11
CA THR A 33 -12.70 16.52 9.69
C THR A 33 -11.72 16.39 10.87
N TYR A 34 -10.59 15.71 10.65
CA TYR A 34 -9.50 15.69 11.64
C TYR A 34 -8.79 17.03 11.64
N THR A 35 -8.79 17.73 12.78
CA THR A 35 -7.95 18.92 13.01
C THR A 35 -6.74 18.52 13.85
N HIS A 36 -5.54 18.73 13.33
CA HIS A 36 -4.29 18.49 14.04
C HIS A 36 -4.08 19.58 15.10
N SER A 37 -4.69 19.43 16.28
CA SER A 37 -4.40 20.31 17.41
C SER A 37 -3.06 19.94 18.05
N HIS A 38 -2.25 20.98 18.29
CA HIS A 38 -0.85 20.94 18.69
C HIS A 38 -0.57 20.04 19.91
N GLY A 39 0.05 18.88 19.66
CA GLY A 39 0.79 18.13 20.68
C GLY A 39 2.13 18.81 21.01
N PRO A 40 2.78 18.44 22.12
CA PRO A 40 4.08 19.02 22.50
C PRO A 40 5.12 18.78 21.39
N PRO A 41 6.12 19.67 21.23
CA PRO A 41 7.13 19.53 20.19
C PRO A 41 7.93 18.25 20.45
N ASP A 42 7.85 17.29 19.53
CA ASP A 42 8.67 16.08 19.58
C ASP A 42 10.13 16.45 19.32
N GLU A 43 11.03 16.07 20.24
CA GLU A 43 12.48 16.33 20.17
C GLU A 43 13.18 15.70 18.94
N TRP A 44 12.45 14.90 18.14
CA TRP A 44 12.92 14.30 16.89
C TRP A 44 12.33 14.94 15.63
N ALA A 45 11.66 16.09 15.75
CA ALA A 45 11.28 16.93 14.63
C ALA A 45 12.55 17.42 13.89
N LEU A 46 13.10 16.55 13.04
CA LEU A 46 13.72 17.00 11.80
C LEU A 46 12.76 18.02 11.22
N THR A 47 13.25 19.21 10.91
CA THR A 47 12.49 20.30 10.28
C THR A 47 11.84 19.76 9.00
N LEU A 48 10.66 19.17 9.15
CA LEU A 48 9.82 18.68 8.07
C LEU A 48 8.94 19.86 7.70
N ASP A 49 9.01 20.27 6.44
CA ASP A 49 8.08 21.23 5.89
C ASP A 49 6.66 20.80 6.28
N GLU A 50 5.90 21.73 6.86
CA GLU A 50 4.47 21.58 7.12
C GLU A 50 3.77 21.06 5.85
N PRO A 51 2.70 20.24 5.97
CA PRO A 51 1.92 19.81 4.81
C PRO A 51 1.55 21.01 3.93
N GLU A 52 1.52 20.82 2.60
CA GLU A 52 1.27 21.89 1.63
C GLU A 52 -0.20 22.36 1.70
N GLY A 53 -0.55 23.06 2.77
CA GLY A 53 -1.90 23.49 3.11
C GLY A 53 -2.49 22.75 4.31
N VAL A 54 -3.61 23.28 4.81
CA VAL A 54 -4.33 22.68 5.95
C VAL A 54 -4.92 21.33 5.50
N PRO A 55 -4.65 20.23 6.22
CA PRO A 55 -5.24 18.94 5.91
C PRO A 55 -6.76 18.95 6.11
N TRP A 56 -7.52 18.33 5.19
CA TRP A 56 -8.97 18.21 5.30
C TRP A 56 -9.49 16.95 4.58
N VAL A 57 -10.70 16.51 4.93
CA VAL A 57 -11.29 15.27 4.40
C VAL A 57 -12.50 15.58 3.52
N GLU A 58 -12.55 14.97 2.34
CA GLU A 58 -13.65 15.00 1.39
C GLU A 58 -14.32 13.63 1.31
N THR A 59 -15.63 13.58 1.49
CA THR A 59 -16.41 12.36 1.24
C THR A 59 -16.73 12.26 -0.24
N VAL A 60 -16.27 11.19 -0.89
CA VAL A 60 -16.47 10.95 -2.33
C VAL A 60 -17.69 10.07 -2.58
N SER A 61 -17.87 9.04 -1.76
CA SER A 61 -18.98 8.09 -1.89
C SER A 61 -19.29 7.41 -0.55
N TRP A 62 -20.55 6.99 -0.40
CA TRP A 62 -21.01 6.08 0.65
C TRP A 62 -21.21 4.65 0.19
N SER A 63 -21.22 4.43 -1.12
CA SER A 63 -21.46 3.14 -1.75
C SER A 63 -20.54 3.02 -2.97
N PRO A 64 -19.32 2.47 -2.83
CA PRO A 64 -18.69 2.08 -1.56
C PRO A 64 -18.31 3.29 -0.70
N ARG A 65 -17.94 3.07 0.56
CA ARG A 65 -17.44 4.14 1.44
C ARG A 65 -16.05 4.57 0.98
N VAL A 66 -15.93 5.79 0.45
CA VAL A 66 -14.71 6.36 -0.13
C VAL A 66 -14.52 7.79 0.36
N PHE A 67 -13.34 8.05 0.92
CA PHE A 67 -12.96 9.35 1.46
C PHE A 67 -11.57 9.73 0.95
N VAL A 68 -11.37 11.01 0.67
CA VAL A 68 -10.07 11.57 0.32
C VAL A 68 -9.61 12.43 1.48
N TYR A 69 -8.40 12.20 1.96
CA TYR A 69 -7.71 13.09 2.87
C TYR A 69 -6.71 13.93 2.07
N HIS A 70 -7.06 15.19 1.85
CA HIS A 70 -6.21 16.14 1.14
C HIS A 70 -5.06 16.63 2.02
N ASN A 71 -3.89 16.79 1.40
CA ASN A 71 -2.64 17.21 2.07
C ASN A 71 -2.26 16.27 3.23
N PHE A 72 -2.50 14.96 3.05
CA PHE A 72 -2.20 13.95 4.05
C PHE A 72 -0.69 13.76 4.24
N LEU A 73 0.11 13.78 3.16
CA LEU A 73 1.57 13.72 3.18
C LEU A 73 2.17 15.07 2.82
N SER A 74 3.30 15.40 3.45
CA SER A 74 4.18 16.46 2.96
C SER A 74 4.93 16.04 1.70
N SER A 75 5.40 17.01 0.90
CA SER A 75 6.29 16.74 -0.23
C SER A 75 7.58 16.02 0.20
N ALA A 76 8.10 16.31 1.40
CA ALA A 76 9.28 15.63 1.95
C ALA A 76 9.00 14.15 2.24
N GLU A 77 7.85 13.82 2.83
CA GLU A 77 7.41 12.44 3.06
C GLU A 77 7.24 11.69 1.72
N CYS A 78 6.61 12.30 0.71
CA CYS A 78 6.46 11.72 -0.62
C CYS A 78 7.82 11.38 -1.26
N ARG A 79 8.77 12.32 -1.28
CA ARG A 79 10.13 12.09 -1.80
C ARG A 79 10.86 11.00 -1.04
N HIS A 80 10.78 11.02 0.29
CA HIS A 80 11.44 10.04 1.15
C HIS A 80 10.96 8.62 0.88
N ILE A 81 9.64 8.40 0.85
CA ILE A 81 9.05 7.09 0.56
C ILE A 81 9.52 6.56 -0.80
N LYS A 82 9.54 7.41 -1.84
CA LYS A 82 10.04 7.02 -3.17
C LYS A 82 11.51 6.64 -3.13
N ARG A 83 12.37 7.43 -2.46
CA ARG A 83 13.82 7.16 -2.37
C ARG A 83 14.12 5.85 -1.64
N VAL A 84 13.41 5.55 -0.55
CA VAL A 84 13.55 4.28 0.17
C VAL A 84 13.11 3.10 -0.70
N ALA A 85 11.99 3.25 -1.43
CA ALA A 85 11.39 2.15 -2.18
C ALA A 85 12.05 1.86 -3.53
N ALA A 86 12.38 2.89 -4.31
CA ALA A 86 12.88 2.77 -5.68
C ALA A 86 14.04 1.76 -5.87
N PRO A 87 15.03 1.65 -4.97
CA PRO A 87 16.06 0.61 -5.05
C PRO A 87 15.51 -0.79 -5.14
N MET A 88 14.50 -1.10 -4.34
CA MET A 88 14.02 -2.46 -4.11
C MET A 88 12.91 -2.85 -5.08
N MET A 89 12.49 -1.94 -5.98
CA MET A 89 11.36 -2.17 -6.87
C MET A 89 11.65 -3.19 -7.95
N LYS A 90 10.85 -4.26 -7.97
CA LYS A 90 10.85 -5.31 -8.98
C LYS A 90 9.53 -5.26 -9.75
N GLN A 91 9.51 -5.82 -10.96
CA GLN A 91 8.25 -5.97 -11.68
C GLN A 91 7.25 -6.75 -10.80
N SER A 92 6.07 -6.18 -10.61
CA SER A 92 5.03 -6.80 -9.81
C SER A 92 4.58 -8.10 -10.48
N SER A 93 4.36 -9.12 -9.67
CA SER A 93 3.65 -10.33 -10.08
C SER A 93 2.41 -10.50 -9.24
N VAL A 94 1.43 -11.22 -9.78
CA VAL A 94 0.28 -11.70 -9.01
C VAL A 94 0.46 -13.17 -8.72
N VAL A 95 -0.04 -13.60 -7.55
CA VAL A 95 -0.18 -15.01 -7.24
C VAL A 95 -1.36 -15.54 -8.04
N GLY A 96 -1.09 -16.37 -9.06
CA GLY A 96 -2.15 -17.04 -9.80
C GLY A 96 -2.94 -17.99 -8.91
N GLN A 97 -4.12 -18.44 -9.37
CA GLN A 97 -4.99 -19.37 -8.61
C GLN A 97 -4.30 -20.69 -8.19
N ASN A 98 -3.18 -21.04 -8.84
CA ASN A 98 -2.40 -22.25 -8.54
C ASN A 98 -1.13 -21.95 -7.72
N GLY A 99 -0.98 -20.76 -7.16
CA GLY A 99 0.20 -20.36 -6.38
C GLY A 99 1.45 -19.98 -7.21
N SER A 100 1.37 -20.04 -8.55
CA SER A 100 2.45 -19.63 -9.44
C SER A 100 2.47 -18.12 -9.68
N SER A 101 3.65 -17.51 -9.57
CA SER A 101 3.89 -16.11 -9.92
C SER A 101 3.92 -15.96 -11.45
N VAL A 102 2.83 -15.49 -12.05
CA VAL A 102 2.74 -15.27 -13.51
C VAL A 102 3.16 -13.83 -13.82
N LEU A 103 3.99 -13.63 -14.85
CA LEU A 103 4.25 -12.32 -15.45
C LEU A 103 2.93 -11.80 -16.03
N ASP A 104 2.38 -10.79 -15.38
CA ASP A 104 0.95 -10.52 -15.45
C ASP A 104 0.59 -9.38 -16.41
N THR A 105 -0.44 -9.56 -17.23
CA THR A 105 -1.07 -8.49 -18.02
C THR A 105 -2.09 -7.70 -17.19
N TYR A 106 -2.47 -8.23 -16.02
CA TYR A 106 -3.48 -7.68 -15.14
C TYR A 106 -2.90 -6.68 -14.13
N ARG A 107 -1.73 -6.94 -13.52
CA ARG A 107 -0.94 -5.95 -12.76
C ARG A 107 0.44 -5.78 -13.38
N THR A 108 0.69 -4.62 -13.97
CA THR A 108 1.91 -4.36 -14.75
C THR A 108 2.87 -3.37 -14.08
N SER A 109 2.65 -3.02 -12.81
CA SER A 109 3.50 -2.08 -12.04
C SER A 109 4.89 -2.64 -11.72
N TYR A 110 5.74 -1.76 -11.22
CA TYR A 110 6.85 -2.13 -10.34
C TYR A 110 6.44 -1.93 -8.89
N GLY A 111 6.97 -2.74 -7.96
CA GLY A 111 6.61 -2.64 -6.56
C GLY A 111 7.63 -3.21 -5.59
N THR A 112 7.51 -2.80 -4.34
CA THR A 112 8.23 -3.35 -3.19
C THR A 112 7.44 -3.14 -1.90
N PHE A 113 7.86 -3.77 -0.81
CA PHE A 113 7.33 -3.54 0.53
C PHE A 113 8.39 -2.89 1.40
N VAL A 114 7.99 -1.87 2.17
CA VAL A 114 8.84 -1.25 3.19
C VAL A 114 8.29 -1.59 4.57
N LYS A 115 9.15 -2.15 5.43
CA LYS A 115 8.76 -2.62 6.77
C LYS A 115 8.35 -1.46 7.67
N ARG A 116 7.24 -1.61 8.40
CA ARG A 116 6.58 -0.54 9.19
C ARG A 116 7.45 0.13 10.25
N ARG A 117 8.48 -0.55 10.77
CA ARG A 117 9.37 -0.06 11.85
C ARG A 117 10.84 0.13 11.42
N HIS A 118 11.11 0.04 10.11
CA HIS A 118 12.48 0.13 9.61
C HIS A 118 12.90 1.57 9.27
N ASP A 119 11.92 2.47 9.09
CA ASP A 119 12.15 3.85 8.72
C ASP A 119 11.26 4.80 9.55
N PRO A 120 11.83 5.82 10.20
CA PRO A 120 11.08 6.70 11.11
C PRO A 120 10.09 7.62 10.39
N VAL A 121 10.31 7.96 9.11
CA VAL A 121 9.35 8.77 8.34
C VAL A 121 8.12 7.93 8.02
N ILE A 122 8.35 6.70 7.55
CA ILE A 122 7.27 5.75 7.23
C ILE A 122 6.47 5.40 8.48
N GLU A 123 7.11 5.16 9.61
CA GLU A 123 6.42 4.87 10.86
C GLU A 123 5.43 5.99 11.25
N ARG A 124 5.83 7.27 11.09
CA ARG A 124 4.95 8.42 11.37
C ARG A 124 3.77 8.49 10.42
N VAL A 125 3.99 8.24 9.14
CA VAL A 125 2.92 8.18 8.15
C VAL A 125 1.92 7.07 8.51
N LEU A 126 2.40 5.89 8.89
CA LEU A 126 1.54 4.76 9.30
C LEU A 126 0.80 5.02 10.61
N ARG A 127 1.39 5.78 11.55
CA ARG A 127 0.68 6.26 12.75
C ARG A 127 -0.43 7.25 12.39
N ARG A 128 -0.23 8.12 11.39
CA ARG A 128 -1.26 9.01 10.86
C ARG A 128 -2.39 8.20 10.20
N VAL A 129 -2.05 7.14 9.46
CA VAL A 129 -3.02 6.18 8.91
C VAL A 129 -3.82 5.52 10.03
N ALA A 130 -3.15 5.02 11.08
CA ALA A 130 -3.76 4.40 12.26
C ALA A 130 -4.79 5.34 12.93
N ALA A 131 -4.43 6.62 13.08
CA ALA A 131 -5.29 7.62 13.66
C ALA A 131 -6.54 7.91 12.82
N TRP A 132 -6.41 7.88 11.48
CA TRP A 132 -7.52 8.09 10.55
C TRP A 132 -8.46 6.88 10.47
N THR A 133 -7.90 5.67 10.39
CA THR A 133 -8.65 4.41 10.34
C THR A 133 -9.21 3.98 11.70
N LYS A 134 -8.78 4.64 12.79
CA LYS A 134 -9.13 4.30 14.17
C LYS A 134 -8.80 2.86 14.54
N THR A 135 -7.65 2.40 14.05
CA THR A 135 -7.10 1.09 14.39
C THR A 135 -5.68 1.20 14.89
N PRO A 136 -5.20 0.22 15.68
CA PRO A 136 -3.79 0.12 16.03
C PRO A 136 -2.91 -0.04 14.79
N VAL A 137 -1.67 0.45 14.83
CA VAL A 137 -0.70 0.30 13.73
C VAL A 137 -0.33 -1.18 13.49
N GLU A 138 -0.52 -2.01 14.51
CA GLU A 138 -0.37 -3.46 14.51
C GLU A 138 -1.28 -4.13 13.47
N ASN A 139 -2.44 -3.53 13.18
CA ASN A 139 -3.41 -4.03 12.20
C ASN A 139 -3.01 -3.76 10.74
N GLN A 140 -1.98 -2.95 10.50
CA GLN A 140 -1.58 -2.57 9.15
C GLN A 140 -0.63 -3.62 8.53
N GLU A 141 -0.58 -3.75 7.21
CA GLU A 141 0.52 -4.49 6.56
C GLU A 141 1.80 -3.65 6.45
N ASP A 142 2.89 -4.26 5.98
CA ASP A 142 4.05 -3.48 5.52
C ASP A 142 3.65 -2.57 4.34
N LEU A 143 4.23 -1.37 4.26
CA LEU A 143 3.81 -0.36 3.30
C LEU A 143 4.19 -0.81 1.89
N GLN A 144 3.20 -1.09 1.04
CA GLN A 144 3.46 -1.50 -0.34
C GLN A 144 3.63 -0.25 -1.22
N VAL A 145 4.83 -0.03 -1.76
CA VAL A 145 5.08 1.10 -2.67
C VAL A 145 5.10 0.61 -4.12
N LEU A 146 4.45 1.36 -5.01
CA LEU A 146 4.19 0.99 -6.40
C LEU A 146 4.49 2.14 -7.35
N ARG A 147 4.96 1.77 -8.54
CA ARG A 147 5.25 2.68 -9.65
C ARG A 147 4.62 2.15 -10.94
N TYR A 148 3.87 3.01 -11.61
CA TYR A 148 3.25 2.76 -12.91
C TYR A 148 3.76 3.79 -13.91
N GLY A 149 4.41 3.34 -14.98
CA GLY A 149 4.69 4.15 -16.16
C GLY A 149 3.54 4.11 -17.16
N VAL A 150 3.70 4.83 -18.28
CA VAL A 150 2.71 4.91 -19.36
C VAL A 150 2.24 3.51 -19.80
N GLY A 151 0.92 3.33 -19.87
CA GLY A 151 0.23 2.09 -20.22
C GLY A 151 0.14 1.05 -19.09
N GLN A 152 0.91 1.19 -18.01
CA GLN A 152 0.83 0.27 -16.87
C GLN A 152 -0.43 0.52 -16.05
N LYS A 153 -1.00 -0.56 -15.50
CA LYS A 153 -2.31 -0.59 -14.84
C LYS A 153 -2.40 -1.69 -13.78
N TYR A 154 -3.49 -1.68 -13.04
CA TYR A 154 -3.92 -2.80 -12.22
C TYR A 154 -5.41 -3.06 -12.49
N GLY A 155 -5.75 -4.22 -13.04
CA GLY A 155 -7.14 -4.58 -13.34
C GLY A 155 -8.05 -4.63 -12.11
N ALA A 156 -9.37 -4.66 -12.35
CA ALA A 156 -10.39 -4.58 -11.31
C ALA A 156 -10.31 -5.73 -10.30
N HIS A 157 -10.11 -5.42 -9.02
CA HIS A 157 -9.96 -6.37 -7.91
C HIS A 157 -10.65 -5.87 -6.62
N THR A 158 -10.76 -6.76 -5.64
CA THR A 158 -11.10 -6.43 -4.25
C THR A 158 -9.89 -6.63 -3.37
N ASP A 159 -9.69 -5.74 -2.40
CA ASP A 159 -8.55 -5.84 -1.49
C ASP A 159 -8.78 -6.81 -0.32
N SER A 160 -10.03 -7.04 0.08
CA SER A 160 -10.32 -7.93 1.20
C SER A 160 -9.90 -9.37 0.90
N LEU A 161 -9.30 -9.99 1.90
CA LEU A 161 -9.02 -11.42 1.92
C LEU A 161 -10.25 -12.19 2.45
N ILE A 162 -10.36 -13.46 2.08
CA ILE A 162 -11.36 -14.39 2.62
C ILE A 162 -10.66 -15.24 3.69
N ASP A 163 -10.47 -14.66 4.87
CA ASP A 163 -9.82 -15.29 6.02
C ASP A 163 -10.37 -14.73 7.35
N ASP A 164 -9.78 -15.14 8.47
CA ASP A 164 -10.20 -14.75 9.83
C ASP A 164 -9.83 -13.30 10.20
N SER A 165 -9.07 -12.61 9.35
CA SER A 165 -8.60 -11.24 9.57
C SER A 165 -8.67 -10.43 8.27
N PRO A 166 -9.87 -10.24 7.68
CA PRO A 166 -10.00 -9.56 6.41
C PRO A 166 -9.44 -8.14 6.48
N ARG A 167 -8.89 -7.67 5.36
CA ARG A 167 -8.52 -6.26 5.17
C ARG A 167 -9.81 -5.43 5.16
N MET A 168 -10.08 -4.73 6.24
CA MET A 168 -11.28 -3.93 6.42
C MET A 168 -11.27 -2.65 5.60
N ALA A 169 -10.09 -2.05 5.44
CA ALA A 169 -9.90 -0.78 4.75
C ALA A 169 -8.55 -0.73 4.06
N THR A 170 -8.49 0.07 3.00
CA THR A 170 -7.27 0.38 2.26
C THR A 170 -7.06 1.88 2.29
N VAL A 171 -5.84 2.30 2.61
CA VAL A 171 -5.39 3.69 2.47
C VAL A 171 -4.32 3.75 1.39
N LEU A 172 -4.66 4.40 0.27
CA LEU A 172 -3.80 4.59 -0.88
C LEU A 172 -3.23 6.02 -0.87
N LEU A 173 -1.94 6.13 -0.62
CA LEU A 173 -1.18 7.37 -0.57
C LEU A 173 -0.64 7.71 -1.96
N TYR A 174 -0.90 8.91 -2.47
CA TYR A 174 -0.39 9.36 -3.76
C TYR A 174 0.91 10.15 -3.59
N LEU A 175 2.00 9.63 -4.15
CA LEU A 175 3.37 10.14 -3.93
C LEU A 175 3.86 11.04 -5.06
N HIS A 176 3.06 11.22 -6.10
CA HIS A 176 3.41 11.98 -7.30
C HIS A 176 2.16 12.45 -8.04
N ASP A 177 2.24 13.63 -8.66
CA ASP A 177 1.18 14.17 -9.51
C ASP A 177 1.18 13.47 -10.86
N THR A 178 0.16 12.67 -11.14
CA THR A 178 0.03 11.97 -12.42
C THR A 178 -0.59 12.91 -13.45
N GLU A 179 0.10 13.12 -14.57
CA GLU A 179 -0.30 14.11 -15.58
C GLU A 179 -1.60 13.75 -16.32
N GLU A 180 -1.80 12.48 -16.64
CA GLU A 180 -3.02 11.99 -17.29
C GLU A 180 -3.22 10.49 -17.02
N GLY A 181 -4.47 10.08 -16.74
CA GLY A 181 -4.81 8.72 -16.36
C GLY A 181 -4.36 8.36 -14.93
N GLY A 182 -4.20 7.07 -14.67
CA GLY A 182 -3.74 6.58 -13.37
C GLY A 182 -4.78 6.67 -12.25
N GLU A 183 -6.05 6.96 -12.55
CA GLU A 183 -7.12 7.05 -11.57
C GLU A 183 -7.27 5.75 -10.76
N THR A 184 -7.75 5.89 -9.52
CA THR A 184 -8.36 4.76 -8.80
C THR A 184 -9.86 4.85 -9.03
N ALA A 185 -10.44 3.90 -9.76
CA ALA A 185 -11.85 3.89 -10.14
C ALA A 185 -12.58 2.69 -9.55
N PHE A 186 -13.77 2.90 -8.99
CA PHE A 186 -14.62 1.86 -8.42
C PHE A 186 -15.58 1.34 -9.49
N THR A 187 -15.34 0.11 -9.95
CA THR A 187 -15.92 -0.41 -11.19
C THR A 187 -17.30 -1.04 -11.02
N SER A 188 -17.78 -1.19 -9.78
CA SER A 188 -19.09 -1.74 -9.51
C SER A 188 -20.19 -0.82 -10.08
N PRO A 189 -21.14 -1.33 -10.90
CA PRO A 189 -22.18 -0.49 -11.53
C PRO A 189 -23.13 0.20 -10.53
N ALA A 190 -23.22 -0.33 -9.32
CA ALA A 190 -24.01 0.26 -8.23
C ALA A 190 -23.20 1.23 -7.37
N ALA A 191 -21.92 1.47 -7.68
CA ALA A 191 -21.15 2.51 -7.03
C ALA A 191 -21.67 3.88 -7.46
N SER A 192 -21.81 4.81 -6.51
CA SER A 192 -22.40 6.11 -6.77
C SER A 192 -21.62 7.24 -6.12
N TRP A 193 -21.50 8.37 -6.82
CA TRP A 193 -20.96 9.59 -6.23
C TRP A 193 -21.86 10.08 -5.09
N LEU A 194 -21.27 10.67 -4.06
CA LEU A 194 -22.02 11.34 -3.00
C LEU A 194 -22.88 12.47 -3.58
N ASP A 195 -22.27 13.29 -4.44
CA ASP A 195 -22.91 14.36 -5.19
C ASP A 195 -22.55 14.20 -6.68
N PRO A 196 -23.54 14.16 -7.60
CA PRO A 196 -23.29 14.07 -9.04
C PRO A 196 -22.33 15.12 -9.60
N GLN A 197 -22.20 16.29 -8.95
CA GLN A 197 -21.26 17.35 -9.36
C GLN A 197 -19.80 17.02 -9.05
N LEU A 198 -19.53 16.01 -8.21
CA LEU A 198 -18.17 15.57 -7.89
C LEU A 198 -17.42 15.04 -9.11
N GLU A 199 -18.12 14.34 -10.01
CA GLU A 199 -17.48 13.81 -11.22
C GLU A 199 -16.90 14.92 -12.09
N GLU A 200 -17.66 16.00 -12.27
CA GLU A 200 -17.23 17.16 -13.04
C GLU A 200 -16.11 17.93 -12.34
N ARG A 201 -16.20 18.09 -11.00
CA ARG A 201 -15.22 18.83 -10.21
C ARG A 201 -13.88 18.11 -10.06
N LEU A 202 -13.89 16.80 -9.88
CA LEU A 202 -12.68 15.97 -9.68
C LEU A 202 -12.06 15.48 -10.99
N GLY A 203 -12.80 15.58 -12.09
CA GLY A 203 -12.31 15.30 -13.43
C GLY A 203 -11.37 16.39 -14.00
N PRO A 204 -11.07 16.34 -15.31
CA PRO A 204 -11.55 15.35 -16.28
C PRO A 204 -10.93 13.97 -16.05
N PHE A 205 -11.74 12.93 -16.23
CA PHE A 205 -11.32 11.53 -16.11
C PHE A 205 -10.99 10.88 -17.45
N SER A 206 -10.02 9.97 -17.42
CA SER A 206 -9.71 9.07 -18.54
C SER A 206 -10.92 8.19 -18.90
N GLU A 207 -10.86 7.57 -20.09
CA GLU A 207 -11.90 6.63 -20.54
C GLU A 207 -12.14 5.49 -19.54
N CYS A 208 -11.10 5.05 -18.81
CA CYS A 208 -11.19 4.00 -17.81
C CYS A 208 -12.00 4.41 -16.56
N ALA A 209 -11.95 5.69 -16.18
CA ALA A 209 -12.57 6.19 -14.95
C ALA A 209 -13.90 6.91 -15.18
N ARG A 210 -14.18 7.35 -16.41
CA ARG A 210 -15.42 8.06 -16.76
C ARG A 210 -16.66 7.23 -16.43
N GLY A 211 -17.65 7.85 -15.79
CA GLY A 211 -18.88 7.17 -15.37
C GLY A 211 -18.72 6.24 -14.16
N HIS A 212 -17.56 6.23 -13.52
CA HIS A 212 -17.30 5.53 -12.26
C HIS A 212 -17.01 6.53 -11.15
N VAL A 213 -17.31 6.17 -9.91
CA VAL A 213 -16.70 6.84 -8.75
C VAL A 213 -15.19 6.69 -8.89
N ALA A 214 -14.47 7.80 -8.94
CA ALA A 214 -13.04 7.77 -9.20
C ALA A 214 -12.31 8.89 -8.48
N PHE A 215 -11.01 8.68 -8.27
CA PHE A 215 -10.12 9.71 -7.78
C PHE A 215 -8.84 9.74 -8.61
N ARG A 216 -8.45 10.95 -9.02
CA ARG A 216 -7.22 11.19 -9.76
C ARG A 216 -6.04 11.31 -8.80
N PRO A 217 -4.89 10.68 -9.07
CA PRO A 217 -3.70 10.84 -8.23
C PRO A 217 -3.28 12.31 -8.14
N LYS A 218 -3.19 12.79 -6.91
CA LYS A 218 -2.65 14.10 -6.57
C LYS A 218 -1.65 13.93 -5.45
N LYS A 219 -0.43 14.43 -5.65
CA LYS A 219 0.67 14.26 -4.69
C LYS A 219 0.23 14.80 -3.32
N GLY A 220 0.52 14.03 -2.28
CA GLY A 220 0.18 14.40 -0.91
C GLY A 220 -1.19 13.91 -0.44
N ASP A 221 -2.12 13.61 -1.34
CA ASP A 221 -3.44 13.14 -0.96
C ASP A 221 -3.44 11.64 -0.62
N ALA A 222 -4.38 11.23 0.22
CA ALA A 222 -4.64 9.83 0.56
C ALA A 222 -6.10 9.46 0.29
N LEU A 223 -6.33 8.37 -0.45
CA LEU A 223 -7.67 7.81 -0.66
C LEU A 223 -7.89 6.65 0.31
N MET A 224 -8.93 6.71 1.14
CA MET A 224 -9.38 5.61 1.97
C MET A 224 -10.68 5.04 1.43
N PHE A 225 -10.74 3.71 1.31
CA PHE A 225 -11.99 3.01 1.04
C PHE A 225 -12.10 1.75 1.90
N TRP A 226 -13.34 1.38 2.20
CA TRP A 226 -13.64 0.22 3.03
C TRP A 226 -13.98 -0.99 2.15
N SER A 227 -13.34 -2.12 2.43
CA SER A 227 -13.59 -3.39 1.74
C SER A 227 -14.66 -4.24 2.43
N ILE A 228 -15.04 -3.85 3.65
CA ILE A 228 -16.12 -4.46 4.42
C ILE A 228 -17.15 -3.40 4.86
N LYS A 229 -18.38 -3.85 5.08
CA LYS A 229 -19.47 -3.05 5.66
C LYS A 229 -19.36 -3.01 7.19
N PRO A 230 -20.07 -2.10 7.86
CA PRO A 230 -20.08 -2.02 9.33
C PRO A 230 -20.56 -3.31 10.03
N ASP A 231 -21.38 -4.13 9.36
CA ASP A 231 -21.82 -5.43 9.86
C ASP A 231 -20.75 -6.54 9.72
N GLY A 232 -19.56 -6.21 9.20
CA GLY A 232 -18.45 -7.14 9.00
C GLY A 232 -18.50 -7.92 7.67
N THR A 233 -19.56 -7.78 6.88
CA THR A 233 -19.66 -8.46 5.58
C THR A 233 -18.81 -7.75 4.52
N HIS A 234 -18.30 -8.48 3.51
CA HIS A 234 -17.57 -7.87 2.40
C HIS A 234 -18.47 -6.88 1.63
N ASP A 235 -17.90 -5.74 1.23
CA ASP A 235 -18.58 -4.78 0.39
C ASP A 235 -18.21 -5.01 -1.09
N PRO A 236 -19.07 -5.64 -1.92
CA PRO A 236 -18.78 -5.84 -3.33
C PRO A 236 -18.68 -4.53 -4.12
N LEU A 237 -19.16 -3.41 -3.58
CA LEU A 237 -19.04 -2.12 -4.22
C LEU A 237 -17.61 -1.58 -4.18
N SER A 238 -16.75 -2.11 -3.29
CA SER A 238 -15.33 -1.75 -3.16
C SER A 238 -14.43 -2.31 -4.28
N MET A 239 -14.98 -3.05 -5.24
CA MET A 239 -14.27 -3.49 -6.44
C MET A 239 -13.70 -2.26 -7.17
N HIS A 240 -12.38 -2.23 -7.33
CA HIS A 240 -11.68 -1.06 -7.85
C HIS A 240 -10.54 -1.45 -8.78
N THR A 241 -10.13 -0.50 -9.62
CA THR A 241 -9.08 -0.66 -10.62
C THR A 241 -8.11 0.50 -10.54
N GLY A 242 -6.83 0.23 -10.82
CA GLY A 242 -5.84 1.26 -11.12
C GLY A 242 -5.85 1.50 -12.62
N CYS A 243 -6.48 2.59 -13.07
CA CYS A 243 -6.56 2.93 -14.48
C CYS A 243 -5.17 3.09 -15.11
N PRO A 244 -5.02 2.82 -16.42
CA PRO A 244 -3.74 2.99 -17.10
C PRO A 244 -3.23 4.43 -16.97
N VAL A 245 -1.93 4.57 -16.73
CA VAL A 245 -1.27 5.89 -16.87
C VAL A 245 -1.23 6.24 -18.35
N VAL A 246 -1.80 7.39 -18.72
CA VAL A 246 -1.80 7.88 -20.10
C VAL A 246 -0.59 8.77 -20.35
N ARG A 247 -0.25 9.63 -19.38
CA ARG A 247 0.92 10.52 -19.45
C ARG A 247 1.57 10.69 -18.08
N GLY A 248 2.89 10.82 -18.07
CA GLY A 248 3.70 10.93 -16.86
C GLY A 248 3.92 9.58 -16.17
N VAL A 249 3.93 9.60 -14.84
CA VAL A 249 4.15 8.44 -13.97
C VAL A 249 3.19 8.51 -12.78
N LYS A 250 2.79 7.35 -12.26
CA LYS A 250 2.05 7.24 -11.00
C LYS A 250 2.89 6.52 -9.97
N TRP A 251 3.06 7.16 -8.81
CA TRP A 251 3.65 6.55 -7.63
C TRP A 251 2.62 6.52 -6.50
N THR A 252 2.45 5.35 -5.90
CA THR A 252 1.53 5.17 -4.77
C THR A 252 2.17 4.34 -3.66
N ALA A 253 1.73 4.56 -2.43
CA ALA A 253 1.99 3.64 -1.33
C ALA A 253 0.67 3.18 -0.70
N THR A 254 0.49 1.88 -0.56
CA THR A 254 -0.74 1.26 -0.07
C THR A 254 -0.51 0.74 1.34
N SER A 255 -1.37 1.17 2.26
CA SER A 255 -1.50 0.60 3.60
C SER A 255 -2.81 -0.17 3.69
N TRP A 256 -2.72 -1.50 3.71
CA TRP A 256 -3.87 -2.36 4.02
C TRP A 256 -4.06 -2.48 5.52
N VAL A 257 -5.30 -2.38 5.97
CA VAL A 257 -5.65 -2.41 7.39
C VAL A 257 -6.58 -3.58 7.66
N HIS A 258 -6.16 -4.47 8.56
CA HIS A 258 -6.90 -5.67 8.95
C HIS A 258 -7.84 -5.43 10.12
N THR A 259 -8.85 -6.29 10.26
CA THR A 259 -9.72 -6.33 11.45
C THR A 259 -8.97 -6.77 12.71
N MET A 260 -7.94 -7.62 12.58
CA MET A 260 -7.09 -8.12 13.66
C MET A 260 -5.61 -7.71 13.45
N PRO A 261 -4.74 -7.81 14.47
CA PRO A 261 -3.31 -7.54 14.32
C PRO A 261 -2.66 -8.40 13.21
N TYR A 262 -1.96 -7.75 12.28
CA TYR A 262 -1.31 -8.40 11.15
C TYR A 262 0.14 -8.76 11.46
N ASN A 263 0.47 -10.06 11.40
CA ASN A 263 1.78 -10.62 11.72
C ASN A 263 2.36 -10.06 13.03
N TYR A 264 1.56 -10.07 14.09
CA TYR A 264 1.85 -9.41 15.36
C TYR A 264 3.18 -9.83 15.99
N GLU A 265 3.52 -11.11 15.95
CA GLU A 265 4.80 -11.63 16.46
C GLU A 265 6.00 -11.02 15.74
N ASP A 266 5.92 -10.86 14.42
CA ASP A 266 7.00 -10.26 13.64
C ASP A 266 7.06 -8.75 13.85
N TYR A 267 5.91 -8.10 14.01
CA TYR A 267 5.84 -6.70 14.41
C TYR A 267 6.52 -6.43 15.76
N LEU A 268 6.31 -7.30 16.76
CA LEU A 268 6.98 -7.19 18.07
C LEU A 268 8.50 -7.38 17.98
N LYS A 269 8.98 -8.34 17.18
CA LYS A 269 10.42 -8.58 16.97
C LYS A 269 11.10 -7.36 16.34
N GLN A 270 10.44 -6.66 15.43
CA GLN A 270 10.98 -5.45 14.79
C GLN A 270 11.15 -4.28 15.77
N GLY A 271 10.36 -4.22 16.85
CA GLY A 271 10.47 -3.17 17.87
C GLY A 271 11.60 -3.34 18.88
N ASN A 272 12.36 -4.43 18.81
CA ASN A 272 13.41 -4.76 19.78
C ASN A 272 14.74 -5.07 19.06
N PRO A 273 15.52 -4.04 18.65
CA PRO A 273 16.74 -4.22 17.86
C PRO A 273 17.83 -5.04 18.56
N GLY A 274 17.70 -5.32 19.86
CA GLY A 274 18.59 -6.21 20.63
C GLY A 274 18.24 -7.70 20.57
N LYS A 275 17.13 -8.09 19.95
CA LYS A 275 16.78 -9.47 19.64
C LYS A 275 16.34 -9.55 18.19
N GLY A 276 17.31 -9.43 17.28
CA GLY A 276 17.13 -9.78 15.88
C GLY A 276 16.39 -11.11 15.81
N GLY A 277 15.16 -11.05 15.29
CA GLY A 277 14.33 -12.22 15.13
C GLY A 277 15.14 -13.23 14.32
N ARG A 278 15.43 -14.38 14.94
CA ARG A 278 15.75 -15.59 14.19
C ARG A 278 14.59 -15.81 13.23
N GLY A 279 14.77 -15.39 11.98
CA GLY A 279 14.08 -16.03 10.87
C GLY A 279 14.39 -17.52 10.98
N SER A 280 13.36 -18.34 11.18
CA SER A 280 13.51 -19.78 11.04
C SER A 280 13.83 -20.07 9.57
N GLY A 281 15.07 -20.43 9.30
CA GLY A 281 15.56 -20.84 7.98
C GLY A 281 16.92 -20.23 7.72
N GLY A 282 17.99 -21.00 7.97
CA GLY A 282 19.37 -20.55 7.81
C GLY A 282 19.70 -20.26 6.35
N ASP A 283 20.04 -19.01 6.07
CA ASP A 283 21.15 -18.51 5.27
C ASP A 283 20.99 -16.98 5.23
N GLU A 284 22.04 -16.23 5.61
CA GLU A 284 21.97 -14.76 5.73
C GLU A 284 21.74 -14.13 4.35
N GLU A 285 20.50 -13.74 4.04
CA GLU A 285 20.21 -12.84 2.91
C GLU A 285 20.94 -11.51 3.14
N ARG A 286 21.97 -11.24 2.34
CA ARG A 286 22.76 -10.01 2.46
C ARG A 286 22.03 -8.87 1.75
N GLU A 287 21.76 -7.78 2.46
CA GLU A 287 21.30 -6.53 1.87
C GLU A 287 22.42 -5.96 0.97
N GLY A 288 22.26 -6.06 -0.35
CA GLY A 288 23.18 -5.48 -1.32
C GLY A 288 22.49 -4.49 -2.27
N GLU A 289 23.28 -3.66 -2.95
CA GLU A 289 22.77 -2.60 -3.83
C GLU A 289 22.00 -3.22 -5.02
N PRO A 290 20.68 -3.01 -5.16
CA PRO A 290 19.94 -3.66 -6.23
C PRO A 290 20.37 -3.14 -7.61
N GLY A 291 20.84 -4.05 -8.46
CA GLY A 291 21.50 -3.72 -9.73
C GLY A 291 23.02 -3.80 -9.70
N ALA A 292 23.64 -3.94 -8.53
CA ALA A 292 25.00 -4.44 -8.43
C ALA A 292 25.04 -5.90 -8.89
N CYS A 293 26.14 -6.28 -9.56
CA CYS A 293 26.28 -7.64 -10.06
C CYS A 293 26.84 -8.57 -8.98
N GLU A 294 25.97 -8.94 -8.06
CA GLU A 294 26.30 -9.73 -6.86
C GLU A 294 25.32 -10.89 -6.67
N ASP A 295 25.71 -11.81 -5.79
CA ASP A 295 24.85 -12.90 -5.31
C ASP A 295 24.48 -12.57 -3.86
N PHE A 296 23.18 -12.42 -3.59
CA PHE A 296 22.65 -12.05 -2.27
C PHE A 296 22.32 -13.26 -1.40
N HIS A 297 22.56 -14.47 -1.90
CA HIS A 297 22.39 -15.72 -1.17
C HIS A 297 23.60 -16.64 -1.31
N SER A 298 24.01 -17.26 -0.21
CA SER A 298 25.16 -18.18 -0.14
C SER A 298 25.05 -19.35 -1.13
N GLN A 299 23.83 -19.83 -1.36
CA GLN A 299 23.51 -20.96 -2.26
C GLN A 299 23.36 -20.59 -3.74
N CYS A 300 23.53 -19.32 -4.14
CA CYS A 300 23.32 -18.90 -5.53
C CYS A 300 24.14 -19.73 -6.54
N SER A 301 25.40 -20.05 -6.24
CA SER A 301 26.24 -20.92 -7.08
C SER A 301 25.67 -22.34 -7.21
N THR A 302 25.16 -22.90 -6.11
CA THR A 302 24.56 -24.24 -6.08
C THR A 302 23.28 -24.27 -6.92
N TRP A 303 22.37 -23.33 -6.68
CA TRP A 303 21.10 -23.24 -7.41
C TRP A 303 21.30 -22.98 -8.90
N ALA A 304 22.24 -22.09 -9.26
CA ALA A 304 22.62 -21.86 -10.65
C ALA A 304 23.11 -23.15 -11.31
N SER A 305 23.95 -23.93 -10.63
CA SER A 305 24.44 -25.23 -11.13
C SER A 305 23.33 -26.28 -11.23
N SER A 306 22.27 -26.18 -10.41
CA SER A 306 21.07 -27.03 -10.49
C SER A 306 20.06 -26.61 -11.57
N GLY A 307 20.38 -25.58 -12.35
CA GLY A 307 19.56 -25.08 -13.47
C GLY A 307 18.47 -24.11 -13.06
N GLU A 308 18.49 -23.58 -11.83
CA GLU A 308 17.46 -22.65 -11.34
C GLU A 308 17.43 -21.34 -12.12
N CYS A 309 18.54 -20.91 -12.73
CA CYS A 309 18.57 -19.73 -13.60
C CYS A 309 17.57 -19.80 -14.76
N SER A 310 17.22 -21.01 -15.21
CA SER A 310 16.23 -21.25 -16.26
C SER A 310 14.86 -21.62 -15.69
N LYS A 311 14.80 -22.36 -14.58
CA LYS A 311 13.55 -22.82 -13.96
C LYS A 311 12.83 -21.74 -13.16
N ASN A 312 13.59 -20.88 -12.48
CA ASN A 312 13.09 -19.79 -11.65
C ASN A 312 13.81 -18.47 -11.98
N PRO A 313 13.68 -17.97 -13.23
CA PRO A 313 14.44 -16.83 -13.71
C PRO A 313 14.13 -15.55 -12.93
N THR A 314 12.89 -15.36 -12.45
CA THR A 314 12.50 -14.15 -11.71
C THR A 314 13.27 -14.02 -10.39
N TYR A 315 13.26 -15.08 -9.56
CA TYR A 315 14.00 -15.07 -8.30
C TYR A 315 15.52 -15.05 -8.54
N MET A 316 16.00 -15.91 -9.44
CA MET A 316 17.43 -16.08 -9.68
C MET A 316 18.08 -14.84 -10.30
N ASN A 317 17.39 -14.13 -11.19
CA ASN A 317 17.92 -12.86 -11.71
C ASN A 317 17.99 -11.81 -10.61
N ALA A 318 16.98 -11.73 -9.75
CA ALA A 318 16.90 -10.70 -8.75
C ALA A 318 17.89 -10.90 -7.58
N ASN A 319 18.22 -12.14 -7.26
CA ASN A 319 19.02 -12.49 -6.07
C ASN A 319 20.37 -13.15 -6.38
N CYS A 320 20.52 -13.75 -7.56
CA CYS A 320 21.69 -14.54 -7.97
C CYS A 320 22.19 -14.12 -9.35
N GLY A 321 22.12 -12.82 -9.66
CA GLY A 321 22.43 -12.28 -10.98
C GLY A 321 23.85 -12.62 -11.45
N ARG A 322 24.81 -12.65 -10.51
CA ARG A 322 26.21 -12.99 -10.79
C ARG A 322 26.38 -14.48 -11.10
N ALA A 323 25.86 -15.37 -10.24
CA ALA A 323 25.90 -16.82 -10.46
C ALA A 323 25.21 -17.21 -11.77
N CYS A 324 24.11 -16.55 -12.12
CA CYS A 324 23.39 -16.76 -13.38
C CYS A 324 23.98 -16.02 -14.59
N ARG A 325 25.06 -15.24 -14.41
CA ARG A 325 25.72 -14.44 -15.47
C ARG A 325 24.75 -13.52 -16.22
N ARG A 326 23.83 -12.90 -15.49
CA ARG A 326 22.80 -11.99 -16.03
C ARG A 326 23.13 -10.50 -15.84
N CYS A 327 24.25 -10.19 -15.21
CA CYS A 327 24.72 -8.83 -14.95
C CYS A 327 26.22 -8.71 -15.22
N GLU A 328 26.72 -7.48 -15.22
CA GLU A 328 28.15 -7.14 -15.31
C GLU A 328 28.60 -6.33 -14.08
N PRO A 329 29.81 -6.55 -13.53
CA PRO A 329 30.33 -5.74 -12.43
C PRO A 329 30.39 -4.25 -12.79
N CYS A 330 29.98 -3.39 -11.85
CA CYS A 330 30.00 -1.93 -11.99
C CYS A 330 31.00 -1.33 -10.99
N ASP A 331 32.29 -1.56 -11.22
CA ASP A 331 33.36 -1.18 -10.28
C ASP A 331 33.39 0.34 -10.04
N ALA A 332 33.22 0.73 -8.77
CA ALA A 332 33.16 2.13 -8.37
C ALA A 332 34.51 2.86 -8.55
N ASP A 333 35.62 2.12 -8.47
CA ASP A 333 36.97 2.69 -8.60
C ASP A 333 37.37 2.95 -10.07
N GLN A 334 36.60 2.43 -11.04
CA GLN A 334 36.91 2.52 -12.47
C GLN A 334 35.96 3.41 -13.27
N LEU A 335 34.81 3.77 -12.70
CA LEU A 335 33.74 4.50 -13.39
C LEU A 335 33.43 5.80 -12.65
N SER A 336 33.17 6.87 -13.40
CA SER A 336 32.57 8.08 -12.81
C SER A 336 31.16 7.78 -12.30
N GLY A 337 30.61 8.64 -11.43
CA GLY A 337 29.28 8.42 -10.82
C GLY A 337 28.15 8.22 -11.83
N THR A 338 28.18 8.93 -12.97
CA THR A 338 27.19 8.79 -14.05
C THR A 338 27.37 7.49 -14.82
N GLU A 339 28.61 7.08 -15.10
CA GLU A 339 28.92 5.83 -15.80
C GLU A 339 28.58 4.61 -14.93
N ARG A 340 28.85 4.69 -13.62
CA ARG A 340 28.46 3.67 -12.64
C ARG A 340 26.94 3.52 -12.60
N LEU A 341 26.19 4.62 -12.51
CA LEU A 341 24.73 4.59 -12.53
C LEU A 341 24.19 4.01 -13.83
N ALA A 342 24.78 4.35 -14.98
CA ALA A 342 24.41 3.77 -16.26
C ALA A 342 24.65 2.24 -16.30
N CYS A 343 25.76 1.77 -15.74
CA CYS A 343 26.05 0.34 -15.59
C CYS A 343 25.01 -0.36 -14.69
N ILE A 344 24.75 0.21 -13.51
CA ILE A 344 23.74 -0.30 -12.57
C ILE A 344 22.38 -0.35 -13.25
N ASN A 345 21.97 0.70 -13.96
CA ASN A 345 20.69 0.73 -14.67
C ASN A 345 20.59 -0.32 -15.79
N ARG A 346 21.68 -0.63 -16.49
CA ARG A 346 21.71 -1.77 -17.44
C ARG A 346 21.47 -3.09 -16.72
N ASN A 347 22.12 -3.31 -15.58
CA ASN A 347 21.90 -4.51 -14.77
C ASN A 347 20.45 -4.56 -14.25
N ARG A 348 19.93 -3.47 -13.67
CA ARG A 348 18.55 -3.39 -13.18
C ARG A 348 17.55 -3.79 -14.26
N LYS A 349 17.71 -3.30 -15.49
CA LYS A 349 16.90 -3.68 -16.64
C LYS A 349 16.99 -5.19 -16.95
N LYS A 350 18.20 -5.76 -16.97
CA LYS A 350 18.42 -7.20 -17.22
C LYS A 350 17.83 -8.08 -16.10
N LEU A 351 17.88 -7.60 -14.86
CA LEU A 351 17.49 -8.34 -13.66
C LEU A 351 16.03 -8.11 -13.25
N GLY A 352 15.26 -7.31 -14.00
CA GLY A 352 13.83 -7.08 -13.75
C GLY A 352 13.51 -6.05 -12.66
N PHE A 353 14.48 -5.21 -12.29
CA PHE A 353 14.28 -4.08 -11.38
C PHE A 353 13.84 -2.82 -12.14
N LEU A 354 13.22 -1.89 -11.42
CA LEU A 354 12.90 -0.57 -11.94
C LEU A 354 14.19 0.16 -12.32
N VAL A 355 14.31 0.64 -13.56
CA VAL A 355 15.44 1.52 -13.94
C VAL A 355 15.27 2.85 -13.22
N TYR A 356 16.32 3.33 -12.54
CA TYR A 356 16.24 4.59 -11.83
C TYR A 356 16.25 5.78 -12.77
N ASP A 357 15.22 6.60 -12.64
CA ASP A 357 15.24 7.99 -13.04
C ASP A 357 15.28 8.85 -11.77
N THR A 358 16.43 9.47 -11.51
CA THR A 358 16.61 10.31 -10.32
C THR A 358 15.70 11.52 -10.34
N THR A 359 15.27 11.98 -11.52
CA THR A 359 14.33 13.09 -11.62
C THR A 359 12.94 12.69 -11.09
N GLU A 360 12.49 11.44 -11.28
CA GLU A 360 11.21 10.97 -10.70
C GLU A 360 11.20 11.00 -9.16
N LEU A 361 12.38 10.91 -8.52
CA LEU A 361 12.50 10.85 -7.05
C LEU A 361 12.50 12.22 -6.38
N GLU A 362 12.85 13.28 -7.12
CA GLU A 362 13.01 14.64 -6.59
C GLU A 362 11.71 15.46 -6.60
N TRP A 363 10.68 15.02 -7.33
CA TRP A 363 9.43 15.78 -7.55
C TRP A 363 8.31 15.41 -6.57
#